data_AF-A0A913YKC8-F1
#
_entry.id   AF-A0A913YKC8-F1
#
_cell.length_a   1.000
_cell.length_b   1.000
_cell.length_c   1.000
_cell.angle_alpha   90.00
_cell.angle_beta   90.00
_cell.angle_gamma   90.00
#
_symmetry.space_group_name_H-M   'P 1'
#
loop_
_entity.id
_entity.type
_entity.pdbx_description
1 polymer ?
#
loop_
_entity_poly.entity_id
_entity_poly.type
_entity_poly.pdbx_seq_one_letter_code
_entity_poly.pdbx_strand_id
1 'polypeptide(L)'
;MQKPKINTTKIIKDNPTCNIGYNKVGCFKDDSKQPRPLKERLFVDSLNSGYEIDWGSWNDYMVDLVCRCAEVAAAKKHDYFGIQNFGECWAGGNTYNRVGQSNECLSDDYETCQEDPKANKHNCVGKKDTNYVYMLRFRG
;
A
#
# COMPACT_ATOMS: atom_id res chain seq x y z
N MET A 1 4.72 41.89 19.83
CA MET A 1 5.38 41.03 18.83
C MET A 1 4.40 39.92 18.46
N GLN A 2 3.75 40.08 17.31
CA GLN A 2 2.64 39.23 16.91
C GLN A 2 3.18 38.08 16.06
N LYS A 3 2.94 36.83 16.48
CA LYS A 3 3.28 35.63 15.70
C LYS A 3 2.51 35.68 14.36
N PRO A 4 3.13 35.30 13.23
CA PRO A 4 2.43 35.27 11.95
C PRO A 4 1.27 34.28 12.00
N LYS A 5 0.08 34.76 11.64
CA LYS A 5 -1.10 33.93 11.42
C LYS A 5 -0.88 33.15 10.13
N ILE A 6 -0.54 31.87 10.24
CA ILE A 6 -0.56 30.97 9.09
C ILE A 6 -2.03 30.79 8.73
N ASN A 7 -2.41 31.37 7.60
CA ASN A 7 -3.73 31.24 7.02
C ASN A 7 -3.84 29.83 6.46
N THR A 8 -4.45 28.92 7.22
CA THR A 8 -4.76 27.56 6.78
C THR A 8 -5.88 27.61 5.76
N THR A 9 -5.53 28.01 4.53
CA THR A 9 -6.28 27.59 3.36
C THR A 9 -6.15 26.07 3.33
N LYS A 10 -7.20 25.41 3.84
CA LYS A 10 -7.49 24.00 3.66
C LYS A 10 -7.24 23.69 2.18
N ILE A 11 -6.09 23.07 1.87
CA ILE A 11 -5.92 22.43 0.57
C ILE A 11 -6.89 21.25 0.66
N ILE A 12 -8.09 21.48 0.15
CA ILE A 12 -9.00 20.40 -0.19
C ILE A 12 -8.22 19.62 -1.24
N LYS A 13 -7.67 18.47 -0.86
CA LYS A 13 -7.11 17.52 -1.82
C LYS A 13 -8.32 17.08 -2.65
N ASP A 14 -8.55 17.75 -3.77
CA ASP A 14 -9.56 17.38 -4.74
C ASP A 14 -9.25 15.94 -5.21
N ASN A 15 -9.97 14.98 -4.65
CA ASN A 15 -10.02 13.56 -5.06
C ASN A 15 -8.65 12.84 -5.10
N PRO A 16 -8.34 11.89 -4.18
CA PRO A 16 -7.06 11.20 -4.15
C PRO A 16 -7.01 10.13 -5.25
N THR A 17 -7.09 10.53 -6.51
CA THR A 17 -6.89 9.61 -7.63
C THR A 17 -5.39 9.37 -7.76
N CYS A 18 -4.96 8.15 -7.50
CA CYS A 18 -3.59 7.77 -7.79
C CYS A 18 -3.31 7.88 -9.30
N ASN A 19 -2.24 8.56 -9.67
CA ASN A 19 -1.87 8.74 -11.09
C ASN A 19 -1.43 7.44 -11.76
N ILE A 20 -1.06 6.44 -10.95
CA ILE A 20 -0.69 5.11 -11.41
C ILE A 20 -1.91 4.19 -11.33
N GLY A 21 -2.29 3.64 -12.48
CA GLY A 21 -3.32 2.61 -12.53
C GLY A 21 -2.81 1.29 -11.97
N TYR A 22 -3.61 0.62 -11.16
CA TYR A 22 -3.32 -0.71 -10.63
C TYR A 22 -4.60 -1.54 -10.45
N ASN A 23 -4.43 -2.85 -10.26
CA ASN A 23 -5.49 -3.80 -9.93
C ASN A 23 -5.23 -4.43 -8.56
N LYS A 24 -6.28 -4.65 -7.78
CA LYS A 24 -6.23 -5.50 -6.58
C LYS A 24 -6.06 -6.97 -6.98
N VAL A 25 -5.08 -7.65 -6.42
CA VAL A 25 -4.77 -9.07 -6.73
C VAL A 25 -5.16 -9.99 -5.58
N GLY A 26 -4.94 -9.57 -4.33
CA GLY A 26 -5.37 -10.33 -3.15
C GLY A 26 -4.34 -10.35 -2.03
N CYS A 27 -4.65 -11.12 -0.99
CA CYS A 27 -3.88 -11.21 0.24
C CYS A 27 -3.03 -12.50 0.27
N PHE A 28 -1.70 -12.37 0.43
CA PHE A 28 -0.75 -13.47 0.31
C PHE A 28 0.29 -13.47 1.43
N LYS A 29 0.66 -14.67 1.90
CA LYS A 29 1.67 -14.85 2.95
C LYS A 29 3.06 -14.49 2.43
N ASP A 30 3.90 -13.95 3.31
CA ASP A 30 5.33 -13.79 3.12
C ASP A 30 6.07 -14.64 4.15
N ASP A 31 6.77 -15.68 3.69
CA ASP A 31 7.54 -16.55 4.57
C ASP A 31 8.90 -15.95 4.96
N SER A 32 9.19 -14.73 4.51
CA SER A 32 10.47 -14.03 4.70
C SER A 32 11.70 -14.77 4.18
N LYS A 33 11.52 -15.92 3.48
CA LYS A 33 12.63 -16.72 2.95
C LYS A 33 13.16 -16.09 1.68
N GLN A 34 14.48 -16.00 1.57
CA GLN A 34 15.11 -15.40 0.40
C GLN A 34 15.19 -16.38 -0.78
N PRO A 35 14.90 -15.91 -2.02
CA PRO A 35 14.35 -14.58 -2.33
C PRO A 35 12.90 -14.45 -1.85
N ARG A 36 12.49 -13.35 -1.20
CA ARG A 36 11.10 -13.11 -0.75
C ARG A 36 10.06 -13.12 -1.88
N PRO A 37 8.75 -13.31 -1.62
CA PRO A 37 7.73 -13.38 -2.67
C PRO A 37 7.69 -12.11 -3.52
N LEU A 38 7.72 -10.95 -2.86
CA LEU A 38 8.12 -9.67 -3.42
C LEU A 38 9.54 -9.37 -2.93
N LYS A 39 10.47 -9.17 -3.87
CA LYS A 39 11.92 -9.28 -3.58
C LYS A 39 12.53 -7.99 -3.06
N GLU A 40 11.94 -6.85 -3.38
CA GLU A 40 12.51 -5.55 -3.08
C GLU A 40 11.63 -4.77 -2.11
N ARG A 41 12.21 -4.32 -0.99
CA ARG A 41 11.56 -3.36 -0.09
C ARG A 41 11.87 -1.96 -0.59
N LEU A 42 10.83 -1.23 -0.99
CA LEU A 42 10.95 0.08 -1.60
C LEU A 42 11.05 1.20 -0.56
N PHE A 43 10.20 1.16 0.45
CA PHE A 43 10.23 2.07 1.60
C PHE A 43 9.46 1.48 2.78
N VAL A 44 9.59 2.13 3.94
CA VAL A 44 8.83 1.83 5.16
C VAL A 44 8.41 3.14 5.80
N ASP A 45 7.12 3.30 6.03
CA ASP A 45 6.60 4.38 6.85
C ASP A 45 6.95 4.09 8.31
N SER A 46 7.82 4.93 8.86
CA SER A 46 8.28 4.95 10.24
C SER A 46 8.70 6.37 10.63
N LEU A 47 8.78 6.66 11.92
CA LEU A 47 9.33 7.92 12.47
C LEU A 47 10.60 8.41 11.75
N ASN A 48 11.49 7.50 11.36
CA ASN A 48 12.77 7.81 10.71
C ASN A 48 12.65 8.16 9.22
N SER A 49 11.53 7.82 8.57
CA SER A 49 11.28 8.07 7.14
C SER A 49 10.56 9.40 6.88
N GLY A 50 10.06 10.07 7.93
CA GLY A 50 9.21 11.26 7.82
C GLY A 50 7.74 10.95 7.52
N TYR A 51 7.38 9.68 7.33
CA TYR A 51 6.01 9.19 7.21
C TYR A 51 5.75 8.20 8.33
N GLU A 52 4.63 8.33 9.03
CA GLU A 52 4.21 7.38 10.06
C GLU A 52 2.89 6.74 9.67
N ILE A 53 2.65 5.54 10.19
CA ILE A 53 1.33 4.91 10.08
C ILE A 53 0.35 5.76 10.88
N ASP A 54 -0.59 6.40 10.19
CA ASP A 54 -1.65 7.18 10.83
C ASP A 54 -2.84 6.26 11.16
N TRP A 55 -2.83 5.73 12.38
CA TRP A 55 -3.92 4.92 12.92
C TRP A 55 -5.20 5.73 13.20
N GLY A 56 -5.09 7.05 13.39
CA GLY A 56 -6.26 7.91 13.62
C GLY A 56 -7.01 8.21 12.33
N SER A 57 -6.29 8.25 11.21
CA SER A 57 -6.81 8.53 9.87
C SER A 57 -6.56 7.36 8.90
N TRP A 58 -6.76 6.13 9.38
CA TRP A 58 -6.40 4.89 8.68
C TRP A 58 -6.86 4.82 7.22
N ASN A 59 -8.12 5.15 6.95
CA ASN A 59 -8.70 5.03 5.61
C ASN A 59 -7.98 5.97 4.62
N ASP A 60 -7.73 7.22 5.03
CA ASP A 60 -7.01 8.21 4.22
C ASP A 60 -5.53 7.84 4.07
N TYR A 61 -4.90 7.38 5.15
CA TYR A 61 -3.52 6.89 5.16
C TYR A 61 -3.31 5.76 4.17
N MET A 62 -4.19 4.77 4.16
CA MET A 62 -4.11 3.61 3.27
C MET A 62 -4.19 4.01 1.79
N VAL A 63 -5.05 4.97 1.45
CA VAL A 63 -5.16 5.50 0.08
C VAL A 63 -3.84 6.13 -0.37
N ASP A 64 -3.25 6.97 0.49
CA ASP A 64 -1.96 7.63 0.23
C ASP A 64 -0.80 6.64 0.14
N LEU A 65 -0.68 5.71 1.09
CA LEU A 65 0.34 4.67 1.15
C LEU A 65 0.36 3.79 -0.09
N VAL A 66 -0.80 3.26 -0.49
CA VAL A 66 -0.93 2.40 -1.66
C VAL A 66 -0.53 3.16 -2.93
N CYS A 67 -0.91 4.43 -3.03
CA CYS A 67 -0.54 5.23 -4.20
C CYS A 67 0.97 5.51 -4.28
N ARG A 68 1.60 5.95 -3.18
CA ARG A 68 3.06 6.15 -3.12
C ARG A 68 3.80 4.87 -3.47
N CYS A 69 3.32 3.72 -2.99
CA CYS A 69 3.92 2.43 -3.32
C CYS A 69 3.80 2.09 -4.81
N ALA A 70 2.62 2.33 -5.41
CA ALA A 70 2.41 2.15 -6.84
C ALA A 70 3.35 3.04 -7.68
N GLU A 71 3.53 4.31 -7.30
CA GLU A 71 4.43 5.25 -7.98
C GLU A 71 5.89 4.80 -7.96
N VAL A 72 6.41 4.43 -6.78
CA VAL A 72 7.80 3.98 -6.65
C VAL A 72 8.03 2.64 -7.35
N ALA A 73 7.08 1.71 -7.24
CA ALA A 73 7.16 0.42 -7.92
C ALA A 73 7.12 0.56 -9.45
N ALA A 74 6.23 1.41 -9.98
CA ALA A 74 6.15 1.70 -11.40
C ALA A 74 7.43 2.37 -11.93
N ALA A 75 7.97 3.35 -11.20
CA ALA A 75 9.22 4.03 -11.56
C ALA A 75 10.41 3.05 -11.62
N LYS A 76 10.38 2.00 -10.78
CA LYS A 76 11.36 0.91 -10.76
C LYS A 76 11.04 -0.25 -11.71
N LYS A 77 9.98 -0.14 -12.52
CA LYS A 77 9.58 -1.13 -13.54
C LYS A 77 9.24 -2.51 -12.95
N HIS A 78 8.65 -2.55 -11.77
CA HIS A 78 8.08 -3.80 -11.21
C HIS A 78 6.69 -4.06 -11.78
N ASP A 79 6.30 -5.32 -11.91
CA ASP A 79 4.94 -5.70 -12.34
C ASP A 79 3.93 -5.65 -11.19
N TYR A 80 4.40 -5.96 -9.98
CA TYR A 80 3.58 -6.05 -8.77
C TYR A 80 4.20 -5.25 -7.64
N PHE A 81 3.34 -4.71 -6.79
CA PHE A 81 3.71 -4.19 -5.48
C PHE A 81 2.79 -4.77 -4.41
N GLY A 82 3.21 -4.67 -3.16
CA GLY A 82 2.43 -5.12 -2.02
C GLY A 82 2.66 -4.23 -0.82
N ILE A 83 1.60 -4.10 -0.01
CA ILE A 83 1.69 -3.46 1.30
C ILE A 83 1.71 -4.55 2.37
N GLN A 84 2.74 -4.52 3.20
CA GLN A 84 2.98 -5.45 4.30
C GLN A 84 3.18 -4.68 5.60
N ASN A 85 2.91 -5.31 6.74
CA ASN A 85 3.18 -4.75 8.07
C ASN A 85 2.63 -3.32 8.23
N PHE A 86 1.42 -3.08 7.69
CA PHE A 86 0.69 -1.80 7.74
C PHE A 86 1.30 -0.60 7.02
N GLY A 87 2.61 -0.55 6.81
CA GLY A 87 3.31 0.63 6.27
C GLY A 87 4.55 0.32 5.42
N GLU A 88 4.82 -0.95 5.12
CA GLU A 88 5.94 -1.34 4.27
C GLU A 88 5.49 -1.52 2.83
N CYS A 89 6.22 -0.89 1.91
CA CYS A 89 6.05 -1.06 0.49
C CYS A 89 7.08 -2.05 -0.05
N TRP A 90 6.59 -3.12 -0.67
CA TRP A 90 7.39 -4.15 -1.33
C TRP A 90 7.02 -4.26 -2.80
N ALA A 91 7.95 -4.71 -3.64
CA ALA A 91 7.70 -4.91 -5.07
C ALA A 91 8.48 -6.08 -5.66
N GLY A 92 8.02 -6.56 -6.82
CA GLY A 92 8.62 -7.68 -7.52
C GLY A 92 7.82 -8.15 -8.74
N GLY A 93 8.12 -9.37 -9.15
CA GLY A 93 7.44 -10.07 -10.25
C GLY A 93 6.32 -11.00 -9.78
N ASN A 94 6.02 -12.00 -10.60
CA ASN A 94 4.90 -12.93 -10.43
C ASN A 94 5.07 -14.00 -9.32
N THR A 95 6.07 -13.89 -8.44
CA THR A 95 6.32 -14.86 -7.36
C THR A 95 5.58 -14.55 -6.06
N TYR A 96 4.75 -13.51 -6.05
CA TYR A 96 4.07 -12.97 -4.87
C TYR A 96 3.17 -13.98 -4.14
N ASN A 97 2.62 -14.97 -4.85
CA ASN A 97 1.65 -15.93 -4.31
C ASN A 97 2.25 -17.30 -3.93
N ARG A 98 3.57 -17.49 -4.06
CA ARG A 98 4.19 -18.83 -3.92
C ARG A 98 3.97 -19.51 -2.56
N VAL A 99 3.72 -18.74 -1.51
CA VAL A 99 3.51 -19.23 -0.13
C VAL A 99 2.03 -19.58 0.11
N GLY A 100 1.13 -19.02 -0.70
CA GLY A 100 -0.31 -19.18 -0.59
C GLY A 100 -1.05 -17.95 -0.07
N GLN A 101 -2.37 -18.06 -0.08
CA GLN A 101 -3.29 -17.01 0.35
C GLN A 101 -3.26 -16.80 1.87
N SER A 102 -3.67 -15.60 2.28
CA SER A 102 -3.88 -15.18 3.66
C SER A 102 -5.22 -14.46 3.77
N ASN A 103 -5.80 -14.44 4.97
CA ASN A 103 -6.93 -13.58 5.35
C ASN A 103 -6.47 -12.42 6.26
N GLU A 104 -5.16 -12.26 6.44
CA GLU A 104 -4.57 -11.26 7.33
C GLU A 104 -4.32 -9.91 6.63
N CYS A 105 -5.29 -9.44 5.84
CA CYS A 105 -5.28 -8.11 5.25
C CYS A 105 -6.49 -7.29 5.71
N LEU A 106 -6.30 -5.98 5.89
CA LEU A 106 -7.31 -5.03 6.33
C LEU A 106 -7.63 -3.99 5.26
N SER A 107 -8.87 -3.55 5.22
CA SER A 107 -9.38 -2.45 4.40
C SER A 107 -9.79 -1.28 5.30
N ASP A 108 -10.69 -0.42 4.80
CA ASP A 108 -11.28 0.69 5.56
C ASP A 108 -11.86 0.21 6.89
N ASP A 109 -11.83 1.08 7.89
CA ASP A 109 -12.33 0.85 9.25
C ASP A 109 -11.74 -0.40 9.93
N TYR A 110 -10.56 -0.83 9.48
CA TYR A 110 -9.86 -2.04 9.93
C TYR A 110 -10.63 -3.33 9.67
N GLU A 111 -11.57 -3.34 8.73
CA GLU A 111 -12.30 -4.54 8.34
C GLU A 111 -11.41 -5.51 7.56
N THR A 112 -11.68 -6.82 7.66
CA THR A 112 -10.98 -7.83 6.87
C THR A 112 -11.27 -7.67 5.39
N CYS A 113 -10.22 -7.68 4.57
CA CYS A 113 -10.37 -7.70 3.12
C CYS A 113 -11.05 -8.99 2.66
N GLN A 114 -11.99 -8.84 1.73
CA GLN A 114 -12.68 -9.95 1.09
C GLN A 114 -11.69 -10.78 0.26
N GLU A 115 -11.89 -12.10 0.25
CA GLU A 115 -11.06 -13.03 -0.53
C GLU A 115 -11.13 -12.73 -2.02
N ASP A 116 -12.31 -12.40 -2.54
CA ASP A 116 -12.46 -11.88 -3.91
C ASP A 116 -11.94 -10.43 -3.97
N PRO A 117 -10.84 -10.16 -4.69
CA PRO A 117 -10.29 -8.82 -4.80
C PRO A 117 -11.28 -7.82 -5.41
N LYS A 118 -12.24 -8.27 -6.24
CA LYS A 118 -13.26 -7.42 -6.87
C LYS A 118 -14.34 -6.97 -5.89
N ALA A 119 -14.59 -7.73 -4.82
CA ALA A 119 -15.56 -7.38 -3.79
C ALA A 119 -15.05 -6.27 -2.87
N ASN A 120 -13.72 -6.09 -2.78
CA ASN A 120 -13.12 -4.99 -2.02
C ASN A 120 -13.37 -3.67 -2.75
N LYS A 121 -14.19 -2.79 -2.16
CA LYS A 121 -14.42 -1.44 -2.72
C LYS A 121 -13.19 -0.56 -2.53
N HIS A 122 -12.58 -0.63 -1.36
CA HIS A 122 -11.44 0.20 -0.96
C HIS A 122 -10.11 -0.54 -1.14
N ASN A 123 -9.01 0.17 -0.91
CA ASN A 123 -7.69 -0.44 -0.87
C ASN A 123 -7.59 -1.40 0.33
N CYS A 124 -6.53 -2.20 0.32
CA CYS A 124 -6.23 -3.19 1.34
C CYS A 124 -4.73 -3.19 1.69
N VAL A 125 -4.42 -3.56 2.93
CA VAL A 125 -3.08 -3.57 3.50
C VAL A 125 -2.85 -4.86 4.26
N GLY A 126 -1.69 -5.48 4.08
CA GLY A 126 -1.31 -6.67 4.83
C GLY A 126 -0.90 -6.35 6.27
N LYS A 127 -1.33 -7.21 7.20
CA LYS A 127 -0.86 -7.21 8.59
C LYS A 127 0.55 -7.83 8.66
N LYS A 128 0.84 -8.58 9.72
CA LYS A 128 2.14 -9.21 9.94
C LYS A 128 2.49 -10.23 8.84
N ASP A 129 3.68 -10.09 8.25
CA ASP A 129 4.27 -11.04 7.30
C ASP A 129 3.30 -11.47 6.17
N THR A 130 2.46 -10.53 5.74
CA THR A 130 1.42 -10.73 4.72
C THR A 130 1.45 -9.52 3.80
N ASN A 131 1.39 -9.74 2.48
CA ASN A 131 1.25 -8.69 1.50
C ASN A 131 -0.19 -8.66 0.99
N TYR A 132 -0.84 -7.50 1.01
CA TYR A 132 -1.91 -7.28 0.03
C TYR A 132 -1.27 -6.81 -1.27
N VAL A 133 -1.43 -7.61 -2.33
CA VAL A 133 -0.72 -7.45 -3.60
C VAL A 133 -1.60 -6.73 -4.61
N TYR A 134 -0.95 -5.86 -5.37
CA TYR A 134 -1.51 -5.11 -6.48
C TYR A 134 -0.68 -5.34 -7.73
N MET A 135 -1.34 -5.39 -8.89
CA MET A 135 -0.71 -5.47 -10.20
C MET A 135 -0.73 -4.09 -10.85
N LEU A 136 0.43 -3.59 -11.28
CA LEU A 136 0.55 -2.32 -11.97
C LEU A 136 -0.06 -2.41 -13.38
N ARG A 137 -0.81 -1.37 -13.78
CA ARG A 137 -1.31 -1.21 -15.14
C ARG A 137 -0.37 -0.28 -15.89
N PHE A 138 0.53 -0.84 -16.70
CA PHE A 138 1.32 -0.02 -17.61
C PHE A 138 0.44 0.47 -18.75
N ARG A 139 0.42 1.80 -18.96
CA ARG A 139 -0.02 2.36 -20.25
C ARG A 139 1.16 2.21 -21.21
N GLY A 140 0.99 1.35 -22.21
CA GLY A 140 1.92 1.23 -23.33
C GLY A 140 1.94 2.49 -24.19
#